data_AF-A0A3T0N829-F1
#
_entry.id   AF-A0A3T0N829-F1
#
_cell.length_a   1.000
_cell.length_b   1.000
_cell.length_c   1.000
_cell.angle_alpha   90.00
_cell.angle_beta   90.00
_cell.angle_gamma   90.00
#
_symmetry.space_group_name_H-M   'P 1'
#
loop_
_entity.id
_entity.type
_entity.pdbx_description
1 polymer ?
#
loop_
_entity_poly.entity_id
_entity_poly.type
_entity_poly.pdbx_seq_one_letter_code
_entity_poly.pdbx_strand_id
1 'polypeptide(L)'
;MVATVSSATSGVSTTGTSTSTSVAAETSDYETFLRMLTAQAKYQDPLEPMDSSEYASQLAQFSMVEKQTENNALLASMAQQMGLANMAAMSGWVGMEARAATPGYFDGSTPVVVSPNPAAASDTVELVVSDSDGNEVQRITLPVSADAYEWNGLDDDGAALPSGNYTFVVESIENGEVLMSEMAEVYSNVTETQMQGTDVVLILEGGSAILASSVTALRD
;
A
#
# COMPACT_ATOMS: atom_id res chain seq x y z
N MET A 1 -34.05 47.20 -23.54
CA MET A 1 -32.57 47.16 -23.59
C MET A 1 -32.16 45.84 -22.97
N VAL A 2 -32.26 44.75 -23.74
CA VAL A 2 -31.13 44.01 -24.37
C VAL A 2 -30.05 43.61 -23.38
N ALA A 3 -29.95 42.30 -23.11
CA ALA A 3 -28.71 41.54 -23.22
C ALA A 3 -29.00 40.04 -23.01
N THR A 4 -29.27 39.34 -24.12
CA THR A 4 -29.01 37.91 -24.26
C THR A 4 -27.50 37.69 -24.23
N VAL A 5 -27.01 36.91 -23.27
CA VAL A 5 -25.61 36.45 -23.26
C VAL A 5 -25.55 34.99 -23.66
N SER A 6 -25.01 34.81 -24.86
CA SER A 6 -24.54 33.56 -25.45
C SER A 6 -23.11 33.30 -25.00
N SER A 7 -22.81 32.07 -24.61
CA SER A 7 -21.44 31.57 -24.47
C SER A 7 -21.52 30.04 -24.34
N ALA A 8 -21.37 29.30 -25.44
CA ALA A 8 -20.13 28.95 -26.14
C ALA A 8 -19.67 27.55 -25.70
N THR A 9 -19.96 26.58 -26.58
CA THR A 9 -19.48 25.21 -26.55
C THR A 9 -18.00 25.18 -26.93
N SER A 10 -17.13 24.76 -26.01
CA SER A 10 -15.74 24.45 -26.33
C SER A 10 -15.57 22.94 -26.34
N GLY A 11 -15.54 22.37 -27.55
CA GLY A 11 -15.08 21.02 -27.79
C GLY A 11 -13.60 20.91 -27.50
N VAL A 12 -13.23 19.98 -26.61
CA VAL A 12 -11.84 19.60 -26.39
C VAL A 12 -11.51 18.49 -27.37
N SER A 13 -10.87 18.87 -28.47
CA SER A 13 -10.15 17.96 -29.36
C SER A 13 -8.76 17.71 -28.74
N THR A 14 -8.61 16.61 -28.00
CA THR A 14 -7.27 16.12 -27.63
C THR A 14 -6.64 15.45 -28.84
N THR A 15 -5.89 16.25 -29.58
CA THR A 15 -4.92 15.83 -30.60
C THR A 15 -3.96 14.80 -30.01
N GLY A 16 -3.91 13.63 -30.65
CA GLY A 16 -2.95 12.58 -30.33
C GLY A 16 -1.52 13.11 -30.43
N THR A 17 -0.82 13.13 -29.31
CA THR A 17 0.63 13.21 -29.30
C THR A 17 1.14 11.79 -29.46
N SER A 18 1.39 11.40 -30.71
CA SER A 18 2.23 10.25 -31.01
C SER A 18 3.63 10.55 -30.47
N THR A 19 3.91 10.08 -29.27
CA THR A 19 5.28 9.91 -28.79
C THR A 19 5.93 8.90 -29.72
N SER A 20 6.60 9.39 -30.76
CA SER A 20 7.52 8.60 -31.57
C SER A 20 8.67 8.20 -30.65
N THR A 21 8.51 7.05 -29.99
CA THR A 21 9.56 6.36 -29.28
C THR A 21 10.76 6.23 -30.21
N SER A 22 11.86 6.86 -29.83
CA SER A 22 13.15 6.85 -30.50
C SER A 22 13.83 5.47 -30.38
N VAL A 23 13.18 4.43 -30.88
CA VAL A 23 13.77 3.08 -31.01
C VAL A 23 14.82 3.05 -32.14
N ALA A 24 14.89 4.09 -32.97
CA ALA A 24 15.79 4.18 -34.11
C ALA A 24 17.24 4.54 -33.76
N ALA A 25 17.52 5.04 -32.54
CA ALA A 25 18.89 5.39 -32.11
C ALA A 25 19.67 4.15 -31.64
N GLU A 26 19.04 3.24 -30.87
CA GLU A 26 19.66 2.04 -30.30
C GLU A 26 20.10 0.99 -31.34
N THR A 27 19.39 0.90 -32.45
CA THR A 27 19.82 0.07 -33.59
C THR A 27 20.96 0.71 -34.38
N SER A 28 21.13 2.03 -34.27
CA SER A 28 22.07 2.80 -35.07
C SER A 28 23.52 2.59 -34.64
N ASP A 29 23.82 2.51 -33.34
CA ASP A 29 25.20 2.36 -32.87
C ASP A 29 25.75 0.95 -33.11
N TYR A 30 24.91 -0.08 -32.97
CA TYR A 30 25.27 -1.45 -33.33
C TYR A 30 25.38 -1.67 -34.85
N GLU A 31 24.46 -1.12 -35.66
CA GLU A 31 24.58 -1.17 -37.12
C GLU A 31 25.78 -0.36 -37.63
N THR A 32 26.07 0.79 -37.01
CA THR A 32 27.26 1.61 -37.33
C THR A 32 28.54 0.87 -36.95
N PHE A 33 28.54 0.18 -35.81
CA PHE A 33 29.63 -0.71 -35.42
C PHE A 33 29.85 -1.86 -36.43
N LEU A 34 28.79 -2.57 -36.82
CA LEU A 34 28.88 -3.63 -37.84
C LEU A 34 29.32 -3.09 -39.20
N ARG A 35 28.89 -1.88 -39.58
CA ARG A 35 29.35 -1.20 -40.80
C ARG A 35 30.83 -0.86 -40.73
N MET A 36 31.30 -0.36 -39.60
CA MET A 36 32.72 -0.03 -39.37
C MET A 36 33.58 -1.30 -39.39
N LEU A 37 33.15 -2.38 -38.75
CA LEU A 37 33.86 -3.67 -38.73
C LEU A 37 33.90 -4.33 -40.11
N THR A 38 32.82 -4.23 -40.89
CA THR A 38 32.76 -4.73 -42.27
C THR A 38 33.60 -3.87 -43.22
N ALA A 39 33.65 -2.56 -43.02
CA ALA A 39 34.49 -1.66 -43.81
C ALA A 39 35.99 -1.91 -43.55
N GLN A 40 36.38 -2.16 -42.31
CA GLN A 40 37.77 -2.46 -41.94
C GLN A 40 38.22 -3.82 -42.48
N ALA A 41 37.39 -4.86 -42.41
CA ALA A 41 37.68 -6.17 -43.00
C ALA A 41 37.87 -6.13 -44.52
N LYS A 42 37.27 -5.15 -45.20
CA LYS A 42 37.31 -5.00 -46.66
C LYS A 42 38.49 -4.15 -47.17
N TYR A 43 39.10 -3.32 -46.32
CA TYR A 43 40.05 -2.28 -46.76
C TYR A 43 41.34 -2.16 -45.95
N GLN A 44 41.62 -3.03 -44.96
CA GLN A 44 42.89 -2.98 -44.22
C GLN A 44 44.01 -3.79 -44.89
N ASP A 45 45.21 -3.21 -44.89
CA ASP A 45 46.48 -3.83 -45.24
C ASP A 45 47.02 -4.60 -44.01
N PRO A 46 47.36 -5.90 -44.12
CA PRO A 46 47.66 -6.79 -42.98
C PRO A 46 48.87 -6.42 -42.10
N LEU A 47 49.59 -5.32 -42.36
CA LEU A 47 50.85 -4.98 -41.69
C LEU A 47 50.74 -3.92 -40.57
N GLU A 48 49.61 -3.22 -40.40
CA GLU A 48 49.39 -2.27 -39.29
C GLU A 48 47.94 -2.27 -38.80
N PRO A 49 47.55 -3.18 -37.88
CA PRO A 49 46.21 -3.19 -37.33
C PRO A 49 46.07 -2.04 -36.32
N MET A 50 45.48 -0.91 -36.70
CA MET A 50 45.08 0.11 -35.73
C MET A 50 43.79 -0.31 -35.01
N ASP A 51 43.92 -0.55 -33.69
CA ASP A 51 43.06 -0.33 -32.51
C ASP A 51 41.51 -0.28 -32.59
N SER A 52 40.92 -0.67 -33.70
CA SER A 52 39.47 -0.59 -33.89
C SER A 52 38.69 -1.58 -33.04
N SER A 53 39.32 -2.67 -32.60
CA SER A 53 38.71 -3.63 -31.67
C SER A 53 38.61 -3.07 -30.25
N GLU A 54 39.49 -2.17 -29.83
CA GLU A 54 39.49 -1.60 -28.49
C GLU A 54 38.40 -0.51 -28.35
N TYR A 55 38.23 0.33 -29.38
CA TYR A 55 37.12 1.29 -29.42
C TYR A 55 35.76 0.59 -29.53
N ALA A 56 35.69 -0.48 -30.32
CA ALA A 56 34.52 -1.35 -30.43
C ALA A 56 34.13 -2.01 -29.11
N SER A 57 35.12 -2.52 -28.37
CA SER A 57 34.87 -3.17 -27.09
C SER A 57 34.43 -2.16 -26.02
N GLN A 58 34.97 -0.94 -26.04
CA GLN A 58 34.52 0.15 -25.16
C GLN A 58 33.09 0.57 -25.49
N LEU A 59 32.74 0.73 -26.78
CA LEU A 59 31.39 1.11 -27.18
C LEU A 59 30.36 0.02 -26.84
N ALA A 60 30.70 -1.25 -27.07
CA ALA A 60 29.87 -2.38 -26.66
C ALA A 60 29.65 -2.43 -25.14
N GLN A 61 30.68 -2.09 -24.34
CA GLN A 61 30.57 -1.97 -22.88
C GLN A 61 29.62 -0.82 -22.49
N PHE A 62 29.72 0.34 -23.12
CA PHE A 62 28.81 1.46 -22.88
C PHE A 62 27.36 1.11 -23.25
N SER A 63 27.11 0.52 -24.42
CA SER A 63 25.78 0.09 -24.83
C SER A 63 25.21 -0.98 -23.89
N MET A 64 26.05 -1.85 -23.31
CA MET A 64 25.60 -2.85 -22.34
C MET A 64 25.14 -2.19 -21.03
N VAL A 65 25.88 -1.20 -20.53
CA VAL A 65 25.52 -0.44 -19.32
C VAL A 65 24.28 0.41 -19.55
N GLU A 66 24.14 1.01 -20.72
CA GLU A 66 22.95 1.77 -21.11
C GLU A 66 21.71 0.87 -21.16
N LYS A 67 21.78 -0.26 -21.86
CA LYS A 67 20.69 -1.26 -21.87
C LYS A 67 20.38 -1.83 -20.50
N GLN A 68 21.37 -1.98 -19.62
CA GLN A 68 21.13 -2.38 -18.24
C GLN A 68 20.37 -1.28 -17.47
N THR A 69 20.70 -0.02 -17.71
CA THR A 69 20.01 1.13 -17.11
C THR A 69 18.57 1.23 -17.63
N GLU A 70 18.35 1.05 -18.93
CA GLU A 70 17.02 1.00 -19.53
C GLU A 70 16.19 -0.16 -18.98
N ASN A 71 16.78 -1.36 -18.84
CA ASN A 71 16.10 -2.50 -18.24
C ASN A 71 15.69 -2.21 -16.79
N ASN A 72 16.57 -1.58 -16.00
CA ASN A 72 16.23 -1.18 -14.63
C ASN A 72 15.09 -0.16 -14.61
N ALA A 73 15.06 0.79 -15.54
CA ALA A 73 13.96 1.74 -15.68
C ALA A 73 12.64 1.06 -16.07
N LEU A 74 12.69 0.08 -16.98
CA LEU A 74 11.53 -0.71 -17.37
C LEU A 74 10.99 -1.52 -16.17
N LEU A 75 11.88 -2.17 -15.40
CA LEU A 75 11.51 -2.89 -14.19
C LEU A 75 10.86 -1.98 -13.14
N ALA A 76 11.40 -0.77 -12.94
CA ALA A 76 10.79 0.22 -12.05
C ALA A 76 9.39 0.64 -12.53
N SER A 77 9.21 0.86 -13.84
CA SER A 77 7.91 1.19 -14.41
C SER A 77 6.89 0.06 -14.25
N MET A 78 7.32 -1.20 -14.41
CA MET A 78 6.48 -2.38 -14.23
C MET A 78 6.04 -2.53 -12.77
N ALA A 79 6.97 -2.33 -11.82
CA ALA A 79 6.65 -2.35 -10.39
C ALA A 79 5.61 -1.27 -10.04
N GLN A 80 5.75 -0.06 -10.59
CA GLN A 80 4.77 1.02 -10.39
C GLN A 80 3.39 0.67 -10.99
N GLN A 81 3.34 0.10 -12.19
CA GLN A 81 2.08 -0.35 -12.80
C GLN A 81 1.41 -1.47 -11.98
N MET A 82 2.19 -2.41 -11.44
CA MET A 82 1.68 -3.44 -10.54
C MET A 82 1.13 -2.84 -9.24
N GLY A 83 1.82 -1.85 -8.67
CA GLY A 83 1.33 -1.11 -7.50
C GLY A 83 -0.02 -0.44 -7.78
N LEU A 84 -0.17 0.23 -8.94
CA LEU A 84 -1.42 0.88 -9.35
C LEU A 84 -2.56 -0.14 -9.54
N ALA A 85 -2.27 -1.30 -10.11
CA ALA A 85 -3.24 -2.38 -10.23
C ALA A 85 -3.70 -2.91 -8.86
N ASN A 86 -2.77 -3.05 -7.91
CA ASN A 86 -3.08 -3.48 -6.55
C ASN A 86 -3.96 -2.45 -5.81
N MET A 87 -3.63 -1.16 -5.93
CA MET A 87 -4.45 -0.08 -5.38
C MET A 87 -5.85 -0.04 -6.02
N ALA A 88 -5.97 -0.26 -7.33
CA ALA A 88 -7.28 -0.31 -7.99
C ALA A 88 -8.14 -1.47 -7.47
N ALA A 89 -7.54 -2.64 -7.20
CA ALA A 89 -8.24 -3.77 -6.58
C ALA A 89 -8.68 -3.47 -5.13
N MET A 90 -7.89 -2.68 -4.40
CA MET A 90 -8.18 -2.28 -3.02
C MET A 90 -9.08 -1.05 -2.91
N SER A 91 -9.30 -0.29 -3.98
CA SER A 91 -10.24 0.84 -3.97
C SER A 91 -11.67 0.41 -3.65
N GLY A 92 -12.03 -0.84 -3.96
CA GLY A 92 -13.30 -1.44 -3.56
C GLY A 92 -13.43 -1.70 -2.06
N TRP A 93 -12.34 -1.60 -1.28
CA TRP A 93 -12.39 -1.75 0.18
C TRP A 93 -12.85 -0.46 0.86
N VAL A 94 -12.83 0.69 0.17
CA VAL A 94 -13.35 1.93 0.72
C VAL A 94 -14.85 1.77 0.96
N GLY A 95 -15.28 2.01 2.20
CA GLY A 95 -16.65 1.80 2.68
C GLY A 95 -16.92 0.39 3.23
N MET A 96 -15.94 -0.51 3.18
CA MET A 96 -16.02 -1.83 3.83
C MET A 96 -15.46 -1.76 5.25
N GLU A 97 -15.86 -2.70 6.11
CA GLU A 97 -15.25 -2.90 7.42
C GLU A 97 -14.09 -3.90 7.34
N ALA A 98 -12.88 -3.42 7.65
CA ALA A 98 -11.67 -4.23 7.74
C ALA A 98 -11.41 -4.65 9.19
N ARG A 99 -11.03 -5.91 9.41
CA ARG A 99 -10.61 -6.42 10.71
C ARG A 99 -9.08 -6.43 10.82
N ALA A 100 -8.55 -5.78 11.85
CA ALA A 100 -7.11 -5.77 12.15
C ALA A 100 -6.85 -5.45 13.63
N ALA A 101 -5.66 -5.78 14.12
CA ALA A 101 -5.19 -5.36 15.45
C ALA A 101 -4.76 -3.87 15.44
N THR A 102 -5.73 -2.98 15.69
CA THR A 102 -5.59 -1.52 15.59
C THR A 102 -6.53 -0.83 16.59
N PRO A 103 -6.28 0.42 17.01
CA PRO A 103 -7.26 1.14 17.81
C PRO A 103 -8.57 1.29 17.03
N GLY A 104 -9.70 1.01 17.68
CA GLY A 104 -11.04 1.18 17.12
C GLY A 104 -11.53 2.61 17.36
N TYR A 105 -12.21 3.19 16.38
CA TYR A 105 -12.84 4.51 16.54
C TYR A 105 -14.27 4.36 17.04
N PHE A 106 -14.61 5.13 18.07
CA PHE A 106 -15.95 5.24 18.61
C PHE A 106 -16.51 6.63 18.32
N ASP A 107 -17.67 6.68 17.67
CA ASP A 107 -18.33 7.93 17.27
C ASP A 107 -19.22 8.53 18.40
N GLY A 108 -19.32 7.85 19.55
CA GLY A 108 -20.21 8.22 20.66
C GLY A 108 -21.54 7.46 20.70
N SER A 109 -21.81 6.58 19.73
CA SER A 109 -23.11 5.91 19.59
C SER A 109 -23.07 4.50 18.98
N THR A 110 -22.18 4.25 18.03
CA THR A 110 -22.05 2.99 17.29
C THR A 110 -21.09 2.06 18.04
N PRO A 111 -21.51 0.84 18.43
CA PRO A 111 -20.61 -0.09 19.10
C PRO A 111 -19.42 -0.49 18.24
N VAL A 112 -18.25 -0.63 18.87
CA VAL A 112 -17.04 -1.15 18.21
C VAL A 112 -17.05 -2.67 18.31
N VAL A 113 -16.93 -3.38 17.18
CA VAL A 113 -16.91 -4.84 17.16
C VAL A 113 -15.48 -5.35 17.37
N VAL A 114 -15.24 -5.95 18.53
CA VAL A 114 -13.95 -6.49 18.98
C VAL A 114 -13.93 -8.02 18.80
N SER A 115 -12.86 -8.56 18.25
CA SER A 115 -12.60 -9.99 18.12
C SER A 115 -11.51 -10.40 19.11
N PRO A 116 -11.86 -11.00 20.27
CA PRO A 116 -10.93 -11.13 21.39
C PRO A 116 -9.88 -12.25 21.25
N ASN A 117 -10.19 -13.35 20.54
CA ASN A 117 -9.28 -14.49 20.30
C ASN A 117 -8.35 -14.89 21.49
N PRO A 118 -8.91 -15.21 22.68
CA PRO A 118 -8.11 -15.51 23.87
C PRO A 118 -7.35 -16.83 23.77
N ALA A 119 -6.34 -17.02 24.62
CA ALA A 119 -5.61 -18.28 24.71
C ALA A 119 -6.53 -19.40 25.20
N ALA A 120 -6.61 -20.52 24.48
CA ALA A 120 -7.54 -21.62 24.81
C ALA A 120 -7.34 -22.26 26.20
N ALA A 121 -6.18 -22.03 26.83
CA ALA A 121 -5.87 -22.52 28.18
C ALA A 121 -6.33 -21.57 29.30
N SER A 122 -6.82 -20.37 29.00
CA SER A 122 -7.25 -19.42 30.02
C SER A 122 -8.55 -19.84 30.72
N ASP A 123 -8.63 -19.62 32.02
CA ASP A 123 -9.84 -19.76 32.82
C ASP A 123 -10.65 -18.44 32.85
N THR A 124 -9.98 -17.30 32.66
CA THR A 124 -10.58 -15.96 32.70
C THR A 124 -10.01 -15.12 31.57
N VAL A 125 -10.88 -14.33 30.93
CA VAL A 125 -10.50 -13.41 29.87
C VAL A 125 -10.97 -12.02 30.25
N GLU A 126 -10.08 -11.05 30.21
CA GLU A 126 -10.40 -9.65 30.45
C GLU A 126 -10.10 -8.82 29.21
N LEU A 127 -11.06 -8.00 28.80
CA LEU A 127 -10.88 -6.96 27.80
C LEU A 127 -10.57 -5.65 28.51
N VAL A 128 -9.35 -5.16 28.33
CA VAL A 128 -8.88 -3.88 28.83
C VAL A 128 -9.06 -2.84 27.74
N VAL A 129 -9.77 -1.77 28.05
CA VAL A 129 -10.02 -0.67 27.12
C VAL A 129 -9.27 0.56 27.59
N SER A 130 -8.46 1.14 26.71
CA SER A 130 -7.69 2.34 26.99
C SER A 130 -8.01 3.47 26.00
N ASP A 131 -8.01 4.71 26.47
CA ASP A 131 -8.18 5.90 25.64
C ASP A 131 -6.93 6.20 24.78
N SER A 132 -6.98 7.28 23.99
CA SER A 132 -5.86 7.73 23.16
C SER A 132 -4.63 8.19 23.94
N ASP A 133 -4.80 8.56 25.21
CA ASP A 133 -3.71 8.94 26.12
C ASP A 133 -3.08 7.71 26.82
N GLY A 134 -3.67 6.52 26.63
CA GLY A 134 -3.24 5.26 27.21
C GLY A 134 -3.80 5.00 28.62
N ASN A 135 -4.77 5.78 29.08
CA ASN A 135 -5.42 5.53 30.37
C ASN A 135 -6.43 4.40 30.23
N GLU A 136 -6.42 3.45 31.16
CA GLU A 136 -7.49 2.43 31.27
C GLU A 136 -8.80 3.12 31.65
N VAL A 137 -9.79 3.04 30.77
CA VAL A 137 -11.12 3.62 30.96
C VAL A 137 -12.17 2.57 31.31
N GLN A 138 -11.87 1.29 31.03
CA GLN A 138 -12.78 0.19 31.34
C GLN A 138 -12.05 -1.15 31.35
N ARG A 139 -12.55 -2.08 32.16
CA ARG A 139 -12.14 -3.48 32.18
C ARG A 139 -13.34 -4.42 32.23
N ILE A 140 -13.44 -5.32 31.27
CA ILE A 140 -14.62 -6.17 31.07
C ILE A 140 -14.20 -7.63 31.14
N THR A 141 -14.79 -8.41 32.03
CA THR A 141 -14.64 -9.87 32.00
C THR A 141 -15.48 -10.46 30.86
N LEU A 142 -14.83 -11.11 29.91
CA LEU A 142 -15.48 -11.78 28.79
C LEU A 142 -15.55 -13.31 29.03
N PRO A 143 -16.53 -14.00 28.42
CA PRO A 143 -16.46 -15.45 28.29
C PRO A 143 -15.19 -15.88 27.56
N VAL A 144 -14.66 -17.06 27.89
CA VAL A 144 -13.55 -17.69 27.14
C VAL A 144 -14.08 -18.17 25.78
N SER A 145 -14.23 -17.24 24.83
CA SER A 145 -14.72 -17.47 23.48
C SER A 145 -14.00 -16.58 22.48
N ALA A 146 -13.94 -17.02 21.22
CA ALA A 146 -13.49 -16.21 20.09
C ALA A 146 -14.65 -15.43 19.41
N ASP A 147 -15.87 -15.52 19.96
CA ASP A 147 -17.02 -14.77 19.46
C ASP A 147 -16.77 -13.26 19.55
N ALA A 148 -17.29 -12.53 18.56
CA ALA A 148 -17.17 -11.08 18.54
C ALA A 148 -17.93 -10.43 19.70
N TYR A 149 -17.33 -9.41 20.29
CA TYR A 149 -17.90 -8.61 21.36
C TYR A 149 -18.20 -7.19 20.85
N GLU A 150 -19.41 -6.70 21.10
CA GLU A 150 -19.80 -5.33 20.76
C GLU A 150 -19.57 -4.41 21.95
N TRP A 151 -18.51 -3.60 21.86
CA TRP A 151 -18.20 -2.62 22.89
C TRP A 151 -19.03 -1.34 22.68
N ASN A 152 -19.84 -0.98 23.67
CA ASN A 152 -20.84 0.07 23.57
C ASN A 152 -20.36 1.46 24.00
N GLY A 153 -19.09 1.61 24.39
CA GLY A 153 -18.53 2.90 24.79
C GLY A 153 -19.09 3.45 26.11
N LEU A 154 -19.45 2.58 27.05
CA LEU A 154 -19.81 2.96 28.42
C LEU A 154 -18.69 2.59 29.38
N ASP A 155 -18.41 3.40 30.40
CA ASP A 155 -17.50 3.04 31.49
C ASP A 155 -18.14 2.08 32.52
N ASP A 156 -17.39 1.75 33.58
CA ASP A 156 -17.86 0.84 34.65
C ASP A 156 -19.04 1.40 35.46
N ASP A 157 -19.23 2.72 35.48
CA ASP A 157 -20.35 3.40 36.12
C ASP A 157 -21.56 3.56 35.17
N GLY A 158 -21.42 3.13 33.91
CA GLY A 158 -22.42 3.23 32.86
C GLY A 158 -22.51 4.61 32.20
N ALA A 159 -21.53 5.49 32.43
CA ALA A 159 -21.46 6.78 31.75
C ALA A 159 -20.87 6.61 30.34
N ALA A 160 -21.36 7.41 29.40
CA ALA A 160 -20.88 7.37 28.02
C ALA A 160 -19.47 7.97 27.92
N LEU A 161 -18.57 7.22 27.30
CA LEU A 161 -17.23 7.65 26.98
C LEU A 161 -17.24 8.62 25.78
N PRO A 162 -16.29 9.56 25.70
CA PRO A 162 -16.22 10.50 24.59
C PRO A 162 -15.91 9.80 23.26
N SER A 163 -16.26 10.44 22.14
CA SER A 163 -15.85 9.96 20.83
C SER A 163 -14.33 10.02 20.68
N GLY A 164 -13.72 8.99 20.12
CA GLY A 164 -12.27 8.92 19.97
C GLY A 164 -11.77 7.52 19.63
N ASN A 165 -10.45 7.38 19.57
CA ASN A 165 -9.82 6.08 19.36
C ASN A 165 -9.58 5.39 20.70
N TYR A 166 -9.94 4.12 20.75
CA TYR A 166 -9.77 3.26 21.91
C TYR A 166 -8.94 2.04 21.54
N THR A 167 -8.03 1.67 22.44
CA THR A 167 -7.19 0.48 22.33
C THR A 167 -7.84 -0.64 23.11
N PHE A 168 -7.89 -1.82 22.51
CA PHE A 168 -8.50 -3.02 23.08
C PHE A 168 -7.41 -4.07 23.28
N VAL A 169 -7.17 -4.46 24.53
CA VAL A 169 -6.19 -5.50 24.88
C VAL A 169 -6.91 -6.65 25.55
N VAL A 170 -6.65 -7.87 25.09
CA VAL A 170 -7.20 -9.08 25.68
C VAL A 170 -6.15 -9.73 26.56
N GLU A 171 -6.46 -9.82 27.84
CA GLU A 171 -5.68 -10.53 28.83
C GLU A 171 -6.30 -11.90 29.07
N SER A 172 -5.57 -12.95 28.69
CA SER A 172 -5.93 -14.35 28.94
C SER A 172 -5.25 -14.80 30.22
N ILE A 173 -6.03 -15.23 31.22
CA ILE A 173 -5.58 -15.50 32.58
C ILE A 173 -5.85 -16.97 32.93
N GLU A 174 -4.87 -17.66 33.51
CA GLU A 174 -4.99 -19.03 34.04
C GLU A 174 -4.47 -19.05 35.47
N ASN A 175 -5.23 -19.62 36.40
CA ASN A 175 -4.86 -19.66 37.83
C ASN A 175 -4.50 -18.28 38.46
N GLY A 176 -5.01 -17.18 37.91
CA GLY A 176 -4.73 -15.82 38.38
C GLY A 176 -3.45 -15.18 37.83
N GLU A 177 -2.76 -15.83 36.89
CA GLU A 177 -1.60 -15.29 36.18
C GLU A 177 -1.94 -15.01 34.72
N VAL A 178 -1.45 -13.88 34.18
CA VAL A 178 -1.66 -13.51 32.77
C VAL A 178 -0.78 -14.41 31.89
N LEU A 179 -1.42 -15.31 31.14
CA LEU A 179 -0.75 -16.16 30.16
C LEU A 179 -0.39 -15.40 28.88
N MET A 180 -1.30 -14.54 28.44
CA MET A 180 -1.22 -13.82 27.17
C MET A 180 -1.88 -12.45 27.31
N SER A 181 -1.25 -11.43 26.77
CA SER A 181 -1.77 -10.06 26.70
C SER A 181 -1.48 -9.55 25.30
N GLU A 182 -2.51 -9.48 24.46
CA GLU A 182 -2.39 -9.10 23.05
C GLU A 182 -3.46 -8.09 22.67
N MET A 183 -3.12 -7.24 21.71
CA MET A 183 -4.07 -6.30 21.15
C MET A 183 -5.16 -7.06 20.37
N ALA A 184 -6.41 -6.79 20.69
CA ALA A 184 -7.55 -7.39 20.03
C ALA A 184 -7.66 -6.89 18.58
N GLU A 185 -8.20 -7.72 17.70
CA GLU A 185 -8.61 -7.25 16.38
C GLU A 185 -9.97 -6.55 16.47
N VAL A 186 -10.13 -5.44 15.77
CA VAL A 186 -11.41 -4.72 15.69
C VAL A 186 -11.84 -4.56 14.25
N TYR A 187 -13.15 -4.52 14.01
CA TYR A 187 -13.69 -4.06 12.74
C TYR A 187 -13.68 -2.53 12.72
N SER A 188 -13.20 -1.96 11.62
CA SER A 188 -13.19 -0.52 11.41
C SER A 188 -13.48 -0.21 9.94
N ASN A 189 -14.31 0.80 9.71
CA ASN A 189 -14.65 1.22 8.37
C ASN A 189 -13.43 1.83 7.67
N VAL A 190 -13.16 1.39 6.44
CA VAL A 190 -12.08 1.93 5.61
C VAL A 190 -12.60 3.20 4.91
N THR A 191 -11.96 4.32 5.18
CA THR A 191 -12.33 5.63 4.62
C THR A 191 -11.51 6.02 3.40
N GLU A 192 -10.26 5.58 3.33
CA GLU A 192 -9.36 5.88 2.22
C GLU A 192 -8.37 4.74 1.99
N THR A 193 -7.98 4.54 0.74
CA THR A 193 -6.85 3.69 0.35
C THR A 193 -5.78 4.57 -0.26
N GLN A 194 -4.58 4.55 0.30
CA GLN A 194 -3.43 5.31 -0.17
C GLN A 194 -2.30 4.37 -0.61
N MET A 195 -1.53 4.79 -1.61
CA MET A 195 -0.28 4.11 -1.96
C MET A 195 0.87 4.85 -1.30
N GLN A 196 1.63 4.16 -0.46
CA GLN A 196 2.89 4.66 0.10
C GLN A 196 4.03 3.77 -0.37
N GLY A 197 4.81 4.27 -1.34
CA GLY A 197 5.84 3.48 -2.01
C GLY A 197 5.23 2.33 -2.80
N THR A 198 5.54 1.09 -2.42
CA THR A 198 4.97 -0.13 -3.02
C THR A 198 3.80 -0.72 -2.24
N ASP A 199 3.56 -0.22 -1.02
CA ASP A 199 2.55 -0.75 -0.12
C ASP A 199 1.25 0.05 -0.22
N VAL A 200 0.14 -0.66 -0.02
CA VAL A 200 -1.17 -0.04 0.11
C VAL A 200 -1.49 0.12 1.58
N VAL A 201 -1.75 1.36 1.98
CA VAL A 201 -2.13 1.76 3.32
C VAL A 201 -3.62 2.09 3.31
N LEU A 202 -4.34 1.58 4.29
CA LEU A 202 -5.75 1.88 4.53
C LEU A 202 -5.84 2.91 5.63
N ILE A 203 -6.63 3.96 5.41
CA ILE A 203 -7.01 4.91 6.44
C ILE A 203 -8.38 4.50 6.96
N LEU A 204 -8.41 4.10 8.22
CA LEU A 204 -9.61 3.71 8.92
C LEU A 204 -10.35 4.93 9.46
N GLU A 205 -11.61 4.73 9.81
CA GLU A 205 -12.36 5.70 10.59
C GLU A 205 -11.59 6.08 11.87
N GLY A 206 -11.63 7.37 12.23
CA GLY A 206 -10.75 7.92 13.28
C GLY A 206 -9.33 8.25 12.83
N GLY A 207 -8.96 7.97 11.57
CA GLY A 207 -7.69 8.39 10.97
C GLY A 207 -6.50 7.45 11.20
N SER A 208 -6.74 6.28 11.80
CA SER A 208 -5.71 5.25 11.96
C SER A 208 -5.26 4.71 10.61
N ALA A 209 -3.95 4.63 10.39
CA ALA A 209 -3.37 4.09 9.16
C ALA A 209 -2.83 2.67 9.40
N ILE A 210 -3.29 1.70 8.60
CA ILE A 210 -2.82 0.31 8.65
C ILE A 210 -2.37 -0.17 7.28
N LEU A 211 -1.49 -1.16 7.21
CA LEU A 211 -1.15 -1.80 5.94
C LEU A 211 -2.32 -2.68 5.49
N ALA A 212 -2.63 -2.69 4.20
CA ALA A 212 -3.65 -3.61 3.68
C ALA A 212 -3.30 -5.09 3.93
N SER A 213 -2.01 -5.40 4.08
CA SER A 213 -1.52 -6.74 4.42
C SER A 213 -1.74 -7.15 5.88
N SER A 214 -2.04 -6.20 6.80
CA SER A 214 -2.38 -6.52 8.18
C SER A 214 -3.87 -6.78 8.41
N VAL A 215 -4.70 -6.65 7.36
CA VAL A 215 -6.12 -6.96 7.43
C VAL A 215 -6.33 -8.47 7.42
N THR A 216 -7.07 -8.99 8.40
CA THR A 216 -7.34 -10.43 8.54
C THR A 216 -8.74 -10.83 8.07
N ALA A 217 -9.68 -9.89 7.99
CA ALA A 217 -11.00 -10.10 7.40
C ALA A 217 -11.57 -8.79 6.83
N LEU A 218 -12.51 -8.91 5.89
CA LEU A 218 -13.20 -7.79 5.26
C LEU A 218 -14.69 -8.13 5.09
N ARG A 219 -15.59 -7.18 5.37
CA ARG A 219 -17.04 -7.32 5.16
C ARG A 219 -17.68 -6.00 4.71
N ASP A 220 -18.85 -6.09 4.09
CA ASP A 220 -19.68 -4.97 3.63
C ASP A 220 -20.64 -4.53 4.75
#